data_AF-A0A401NVM6-F1
#
_entry.id   AF-A0A401NVM6-F1
#
_cell.length_a   1.000
_cell.length_b   1.000
_cell.length_c   1.000
_cell.angle_alpha   90.00
_cell.angle_beta   90.00
_cell.angle_gamma   90.00
#
_symmetry.space_group_name_H-M   'P 1'
#
loop_
_entity.id
_entity.type
_entity.pdbx_description
1 polymer ?
#
loop_
_entity_poly.entity_id
_entity_poly.type
_entity_poly.pdbx_seq_one_letter_code
_entity_poly.pdbx_strand_id
1 'polypeptide(L)' 'MYFFSYASWRGRTVYLEDLYVMEEFRGHGIRSTFLAKLAEIALQNKCSRLDFVILNENKPSIDFYLAKGAVNLT' A
#
# COMPACT_ATOMS: atom_id res chain seq x y z
N MET A 1 4.60 8.84 0.37
CA MET A 1 5.73 8.56 1.28
C MET A 1 5.59 7.13 1.81
N TYR A 2 6.69 6.40 2.03
CA TYR A 2 6.65 5.10 2.72
C TYR A 2 7.88 4.95 3.61
N PHE A 3 7.78 4.11 4.65
CA PHE A 3 8.89 3.81 5.55
C PHE A 3 8.87 2.36 6.01
N PHE A 4 10.02 1.87 6.48
CA PHE A 4 10.09 0.57 7.12
C PHE A 4 9.74 0.67 8.60
N SER A 5 9.00 -0.31 9.08
CA SER A 5 8.61 -0.48 10.48
C SER A 5 8.93 -1.90 10.94
N TYR A 6 8.70 -2.19 12.22
CA TYR A 6 8.95 -3.49 12.80
C TYR A 6 7.80 -3.93 13.68
N ALA A 7 7.31 -5.14 13.45
CA ALA A 7 6.30 -5.78 14.27
C ALA A 7 6.96 -6.88 15.11
N SER A 8 6.75 -6.87 16.43
CA SER A 8 7.44 -7.76 17.37
C SER A 8 7.35 -9.25 17.02
N TRP A 9 6.24 -9.68 16.42
CA TRP A 9 6.00 -11.09 16.07
C TRP A 9 6.20 -11.41 14.59
N ARG A 10 6.23 -10.40 13.71
CA ARG A 10 6.27 -10.60 12.25
C ARG A 10 7.53 -10.03 11.60
N GLY A 11 8.41 -9.41 12.38
CA GLY A 11 9.64 -8.84 11.89
C GLY A 11 9.42 -7.52 11.15
N ARG A 12 10.27 -7.26 10.16
CA ARG A 12 10.25 -6.02 9.38
C ARG A 12 8.96 -5.92 8.54
N THR A 13 8.41 -4.72 8.46
CA THR A 13 7.24 -4.38 7.66
C THR A 13 7.49 -3.09 6.88
N VAL A 14 6.65 -2.80 5.90
CA VAL A 14 6.63 -1.51 5.22
C VAL A 14 5.28 -0.83 5.46
N TYR A 15 5.30 0.46 5.75
CA TYR A 15 4.11 1.27 5.92
C TYR A 15 4.04 2.31 4.81
N LEU A 16 2.93 2.32 4.06
CA LEU A 16 2.63 3.33 3.06
C LEU A 16 1.82 4.44 3.73
N GLU A 17 2.46 5.60 3.87
CA GLU A 17 1.87 6.78 4.52
C GLU A 17 0.96 7.54 3.54
N ASP A 18 1.46 7.85 2.35
CA ASP A 18 0.72 8.65 1.36
C ASP A 18 0.95 8.16 -0.06
N LEU A 19 -0.15 8.04 -0.81
CA LEU A 19 -0.14 7.79 -2.25
C LEU A 19 -1.23 8.60 -2.96
N TYR A 20 -0.82 9.74 -3.49
CA TYR A 20 -1.68 10.60 -4.30
C TYR A 20 -1.29 10.51 -5.77
N VAL A 21 -2.31 10.48 -6.64
CA VAL A 21 -2.15 10.63 -8.09
C VAL A 21 -2.97 11.82 -8.50
N MET A 22 -2.30 12.80 -9.12
CA MET A 22 -2.93 13.97 -9.75
C MET A 22 -4.04 13.53 -10.69
N GLU A 23 -5.13 14.28 -10.70
CA GLU A 23 -6.38 13.88 -11.36
C GLU A 23 -6.20 13.59 -12.85
N GLU A 24 -5.44 14.44 -13.54
CA GLU A 24 -5.10 14.35 -14.97
C GLU A 24 -4.39 13.04 -15.35
N PHE A 25 -3.72 12.40 -14.38
CA PHE A 25 -2.94 11.18 -14.59
C PHE A 25 -3.61 9.92 -14.02
N ARG A 26 -4.84 10.03 -13.50
CA ARG A 26 -5.61 8.85 -13.08
C ARG A 26 -6.00 8.00 -14.29
N GLY A 27 -6.30 6.72 -14.07
CA GLY A 27 -6.62 5.78 -15.15
C GLY A 27 -5.41 5.21 -15.92
N HIS A 28 -4.22 5.79 -15.78
CA HIS A 28 -3.00 5.37 -16.48
C HIS A 28 -2.22 4.24 -15.77
N GLY A 29 -2.82 3.57 -14.78
CA GLY A 29 -2.17 2.47 -14.05
C GLY A 29 -1.04 2.89 -13.08
N ILE A 30 -0.75 4.19 -12.93
CA ILE A 30 0.35 4.71 -12.09
C ILE A 30 0.32 4.14 -10.66
N ARG A 31 -0.87 4.13 -10.03
CA ARG A 31 -1.06 3.60 -8.68
C ARG A 31 -0.66 2.11 -8.60
N SER A 32 -1.02 1.33 -9.61
CA SER A 32 -0.68 -0.10 -9.66
C SER A 32 0.82 -0.30 -9.86
N THR A 33 1.44 0.46 -10.75
CA THR A 33 2.90 0.40 -10.99
C THR A 33 3.68 0.79 -9.74
N PHE A 34 3.27 1.85 -9.05
CA PHE A 34 3.88 2.27 -7.79
C PHE A 34 3.78 1.16 -6.72
N LEU A 35 2.59 0.57 -6.54
CA LEU A 35 2.40 -0.49 -5.55
C LEU A 35 3.18 -1.76 -5.90
N ALA A 36 3.26 -2.14 -7.17
CA ALA A 36 4.10 -3.25 -7.61
C ALA A 36 5.56 -3.00 -7.24
N LYS A 37 6.06 -1.78 -7.50
CA LYS A 37 7.44 -1.44 -7.15
C LYS A 37 7.68 -1.42 -5.64
N LEU A 38 6.72 -0.92 -4.87
CA LEU A 38 6.79 -0.94 -3.41
C LEU A 38 6.78 -2.38 -2.86
N ALA A 39 5.99 -3.27 -3.46
CA ALA A 39 5.98 -4.68 -3.11
C ALA A 39 7.33 -5.36 -3.40
N GLU A 40 7.97 -5.07 -4.54
CA GLU A 40 9.33 -5.55 -4.83
C GLU A 40 10.33 -5.10 -3.76
N ILE A 41 10.29 -3.81 -3.38
CA ILE A 41 11.17 -3.26 -2.34
C ILE A 41 10.91 -3.95 -0.99
N ALA A 42 9.64 -4.19 -0.65
CA ALA A 42 9.27 -4.90 0.57
C ALA A 42 9.86 -6.31 0.58
N LEU A 43 9.73 -7.06 -0.52
CA LEU A 43 10.27 -8.41 -0.67
C LEU A 43 11.79 -8.44 -0.57
N GLN A 44 12.49 -7.54 -1.28
CA GLN A 44 13.95 -7.41 -1.23
C GLN A 44 14.44 -7.12 0.19
N ASN A 45 13.67 -6.35 0.96
CA ASN A 45 14.00 -5.99 2.34
C ASN A 45 13.49 -7.01 3.37
N LYS A 46 12.97 -8.17 2.93
CA LYS A 46 12.42 -9.24 3.79
C LYS A 46 11.29 -8.73 4.71
N CYS A 47 10.45 -7.84 4.19
CA CYS A 47 9.28 -7.37 4.90
C CYS A 47 8.18 -8.43 4.84
N SER A 48 7.51 -8.66 5.97
CA SER A 48 6.42 -9.64 6.06
C SER A 48 5.06 -9.09 5.63
N ARG A 49 4.89 -7.75 5.66
CA ARG A 49 3.63 -7.08 5.34
C ARG A 49 3.85 -5.66 4.83
N LEU A 50 2.89 -5.20 4.03
CA LEU A 50 2.69 -3.81 3.65
C LEU A 50 1.40 -3.32 4.30
N ASP A 51 1.49 -2.26 5.10
CA ASP A 51 0.38 -1.66 5.84
C ASP A 51 0.08 -0.23 5.34
N PHE A 52 -1.17 0.19 5.47
CA PHE A 52 -1.63 1.55 5.21
C PHE A 52 -2.97 1.79 5.91
N VAL A 53 -3.38 3.05 5.96
CA VAL A 53 -4.72 3.47 6.42
C VAL A 53 -5.45 4.18 5.30
N ILE A 54 -6.76 4.01 5.25
CA ILE A 54 -7.65 4.67 4.28
C ILE A 54 -8.83 5.22 5.07
N LEU A 55 -9.29 6.43 4.69
CA LEU A 55 -10.53 6.98 5.22
C LEU A 55 -11.71 6.13 4.77
N ASN A 56 -12.60 5.77 5.70
CA ASN A 56 -13.77 4.91 5.43
C ASN A 56 -14.67 5.43 4.29
N GLU A 57 -14.66 6.74 4.06
CA GLU A 57 -15.45 7.42 3.03
C GLU A 57 -14.84 7.25 1.61
N ASN A 58 -13.58 6.82 1.51
CA ASN A 58 -12.87 6.70 0.23
C ASN A 58 -13.12 5.33 -0.43
N LYS A 59 -14.39 5.06 -0.75
CA LYS A 59 -14.83 3.82 -1.37
C LYS A 59 -14.03 3.41 -2.62
N PRO A 60 -13.69 4.32 -3.56
CA PRO A 60 -12.89 3.94 -4.73
C PRO A 60 -11.50 3.40 -4.38
N SER A 61 -10.86 3.95 -3.35
CA SER A 61 -9.55 3.46 -2.92
C SER A 61 -9.68 2.14 -2.16
N ILE A 62 -10.70 2.00 -1.31
CA ILE A 62 -11.00 0.74 -0.60
C ILE A 62 -11.17 -0.40 -1.59
N ASP A 63 -12.07 -0.24 -2.58
CA ASP A 63 -12.35 -1.26 -3.59
C ASP A 63 -11.09 -1.61 -4.40
N PHE A 64 -10.28 -0.60 -4.73
CA PHE A 64 -9.00 -0.80 -5.42
C PHE A 64 -8.03 -1.69 -4.63
N TYR A 65 -7.84 -1.45 -3.33
CA TYR A 65 -6.90 -2.24 -2.52
C TYR A 65 -7.46 -3.63 -2.20
N LEU A 66 -8.76 -3.76 -1.96
CA LEU A 66 -9.42 -5.07 -1.79
C LEU A 66 -9.25 -5.94 -3.04
N ALA A 67 -9.43 -5.36 -4.24
CA ALA A 67 -9.18 -6.06 -5.50
C ALA A 67 -7.72 -6.50 -5.71
N LYS A 68 -6.78 -5.94 -4.92
CA LYS A 68 -5.36 -6.33 -4.90
C LYS A 68 -5.00 -7.27 -3.75
N GLY A 69 -5.99 -7.75 -3.00
CA GLY A 69 -5.80 -8.72 -1.91
C GLY A 69 -5.50 -8.09 -0.54
N ALA A 70 -5.73 -6.77 -0.38
CA ALA A 70 -5.68 -6.17 0.95
C ALA A 70 -6.83 -6.71 1.82
N VAL A 71 -6.60 -6.75 3.13
CA VAL A 71 -7.57 -7.20 4.12
C VAL A 71 -7.81 -6.07 5.10
N ASN A 72 -9.09 -5.78 5.39
CA ASN A 72 -9.44 -4.81 6.42
C ASN A 72 -9.17 -5.40 7.81
N LEU A 73 -8.44 -4.66 8.66
CA LEU A 73 -8.04 -5.06 10.01
C LEU A 73 -8.85 -4.36 11.12
N THR A 74 -9.77 -3.46 10.77
CA THR A 74 -10.61 -2.67 11.68
C THR A 74 -12.08 -2.86 11.36
#